data_AF-A0A7V8ZGN9-F1
#
_entry.id   AF-A0A7V8ZGN9-F1
#
_cell.length_a   1.000
_cell.length_b   1.000
_cell.length_c   1.000
_cell.angle_alpha   90.00
_cell.angle_beta   90.00
_cell.angle_gamma   90.00
#
_symmetry.space_group_name_H-M   'P 1'
#
loop_
_entity.id
_entity.type
_entity.pdbx_description
1 polymer ?
#
loop_
_entity_poly.entity_id
_entity_poly.type
_entity_poly.pdbx_seq_one_letter_code
_entity_poly.pdbx_strand_id
1 'polypeptide(L)'
;MKAHKMGGEEPLADLVRALVEAHGTTPEDAGLAGGVRLELRAVMPPAPDPFGREAADTGLGFEPDDEDDEIDVEGLAMCDDEHTPQEEAFVLVVRPVPDELRAVNAPPPTLDEHAVAVSARTARYTEAASLPDDLAAQLVLAARAHDHGKADPRTQAFFRGGTVGLGDVAIAKSIFGTQDLSASRAARKASGWPTDLRHEVESVEILQDALRTGTVTEGTELSDAQLLLHAVGTHHGLGRPVPRRPHGGAPARAFVASAAGIRGRSGGNGESAWGEGAWLRRFLNVNASYGPWGAAYLCALLVLADRSVSGEGS
;
A
#
# COMPACT_ATOMS: atom_id res chain seq x y z
N MET A 1 -37.61 16.35 18.12
CA MET A 1 -36.95 15.13 18.64
C MET A 1 -35.48 15.23 18.27
N LYS A 2 -34.60 15.39 19.27
CA LYS A 2 -33.15 15.57 19.08
C LYS A 2 -32.50 14.22 18.79
N ALA A 3 -31.74 14.15 17.69
CA ALA A 3 -30.92 12.99 17.34
C ALA A 3 -29.81 12.79 18.38
N HIS A 4 -29.66 11.57 18.87
CA HIS A 4 -28.52 11.16 19.69
C HIS A 4 -27.29 11.03 18.79
N LYS A 5 -26.26 11.81 19.13
CA LYS A 5 -24.91 11.74 18.59
C LYS A 5 -24.25 10.51 19.23
N MET A 6 -24.05 9.45 18.45
CA MET A 6 -23.21 8.32 18.86
C MET A 6 -21.75 8.79 18.77
N GLY A 7 -21.26 9.37 19.87
CA GLY A 7 -19.82 9.55 20.10
C GLY A 7 -19.24 8.24 20.61
N GLY A 8 -18.22 7.74 19.95
CA GLY A 8 -17.50 6.52 20.29
C GLY A 8 -16.20 6.48 19.52
N GLU A 9 -15.26 7.36 19.90
CA GLU A 9 -13.85 7.33 19.45
C GLU A 9 -13.04 6.20 20.14
N GLU A 10 -13.66 5.42 21.03
CA GLU A 10 -13.00 4.41 21.87
C GLU A 10 -12.80 2.97 21.33
N PRO A 11 -13.41 2.48 20.22
CA PRO A 11 -13.28 1.05 19.87
C PRO A 11 -11.86 0.59 19.53
N LEU A 12 -11.07 1.45 18.87
CA LEU A 12 -9.73 1.10 18.41
C LEU A 12 -8.69 1.27 19.54
N ALA A 13 -8.85 2.29 20.38
CA ALA A 13 -8.02 2.50 21.55
C ALA A 13 -8.21 1.37 22.57
N ASP A 14 -9.44 0.91 22.76
CA ASP A 14 -9.76 -0.25 23.60
C ASP A 14 -9.23 -1.56 23.01
N LEU A 15 -9.28 -1.72 21.68
CA LEU A 15 -8.68 -2.88 21.00
C LEU A 15 -7.15 -2.91 21.19
N VAL A 16 -6.48 -1.77 21.00
CA VAL A 16 -5.03 -1.65 21.21
C VAL A 16 -4.68 -1.87 22.68
N ARG A 17 -5.45 -1.31 23.63
CA ARG A 17 -5.24 -1.47 25.06
C ARG A 17 -5.48 -2.92 25.52
N ALA A 18 -6.52 -3.58 25.00
CA ALA A 18 -6.79 -5.00 25.26
C ALA A 18 -5.68 -5.91 24.73
N LEU A 19 -5.12 -5.60 23.55
CA LEU A 19 -3.96 -6.32 23.00
C LEU A 19 -2.68 -6.10 23.82
N VAL A 20 -2.49 -4.90 24.37
CA VAL A 20 -1.37 -4.56 25.28
C VAL A 20 -1.52 -5.28 26.63
N GLU A 21 -2.72 -5.31 27.20
CA GLU A 21 -3.00 -5.97 28.48
C GLU A 21 -2.92 -7.50 28.39
N ALA A 22 -3.38 -8.10 27.28
CA ALA A 22 -3.33 -9.55 27.06
C ALA A 22 -1.90 -10.08 26.85
N HIS A 23 -0.96 -9.23 26.40
CA HIS A 23 0.39 -9.63 26.00
C HIS A 23 1.51 -8.83 26.69
N GLY A 24 1.17 -8.08 27.74
CA GLY A 24 2.07 -7.21 28.46
C GLY A 24 3.09 -7.95 29.32
N THR A 25 4.36 -7.79 28.96
CA THR A 25 5.55 -8.02 29.80
C THR A 25 5.91 -9.49 30.11
N THR A 26 6.35 -10.22 29.09
CA THR A 26 7.59 -11.03 29.10
C THR A 26 7.85 -11.57 27.69
N PRO A 27 9.11 -11.59 27.21
CA PRO A 27 9.45 -12.17 25.91
C PRO A 27 9.66 -13.69 26.06
N GLU A 28 8.64 -14.44 26.46
CA GLU A 28 8.67 -15.90 26.38
C GLU A 28 7.39 -16.39 25.70
N ASP A 29 7.57 -16.79 24.45
CA ASP A 29 6.70 -17.64 23.64
C ASP A 29 5.18 -17.47 23.86
N ALA A 30 4.64 -16.31 23.49
CA ALA A 30 3.28 -16.26 22.99
C ALA A 30 3.22 -16.96 21.62
N GLY A 31 3.23 -18.29 21.65
CA GLY A 31 2.91 -19.13 20.50
C GLY A 31 1.43 -18.96 20.18
N LEU A 32 1.10 -17.97 19.35
CA LEU A 32 -0.24 -17.86 18.79
C LEU A 32 -0.35 -18.81 17.60
N ALA A 33 -1.36 -19.66 17.64
CA ALA A 33 -1.70 -20.59 16.58
C ALA A 33 -1.86 -19.84 15.24
N GLY A 34 -1.21 -20.32 14.18
CA GLY A 34 -1.37 -19.76 12.82
C GLY A 34 -0.08 -19.35 12.09
N GLY A 35 1.11 -19.56 12.64
CA GLY A 35 2.38 -19.29 11.94
C GLY A 35 2.81 -17.82 11.93
N VAL A 36 2.30 -17.00 12.85
CA VAL A 36 2.59 -15.56 12.94
C VAL A 36 2.96 -15.20 14.38
N ARG A 37 4.06 -14.47 14.58
CA ARG A 37 4.45 -13.90 15.88
C ARG A 37 4.19 -12.40 15.88
N LEU A 38 3.36 -11.91 16.81
CA LEU A 38 3.16 -10.49 17.06
C LEU A 38 4.14 -10.02 18.14
N GLU A 39 4.90 -8.96 17.86
CA GLU A 39 5.85 -8.37 18.80
C GLU A 39 5.55 -6.87 18.93
N LEU A 40 5.11 -6.43 20.11
CA LEU A 40 4.95 -5.01 20.40
C LEU A 40 6.30 -4.42 20.80
N ARG A 41 6.76 -3.38 20.09
CA ARG A 41 8.01 -2.68 20.40
C ARG A 41 7.77 -1.22 20.70
N ALA A 42 8.27 -0.74 21.84
CA ALA A 42 8.37 0.69 22.09
C ALA A 42 9.38 1.31 21.10
N VAL A 43 8.91 2.31 20.36
CA VAL A 43 9.74 3.27 19.63
C VAL A 43 10.25 4.24 20.66
N MET A 44 11.46 3.97 21.14
CA MET A 44 12.18 4.98 21.89
C MET A 44 12.36 6.21 20.99
N PRO A 45 12.17 7.43 21.50
CA PRO A 45 12.57 8.61 20.75
C PRO A 45 14.02 8.42 20.31
N PRO A 46 14.39 8.85 19.09
CA PRO A 46 15.77 8.73 18.64
C PRO A 46 16.68 9.34 19.71
N ALA A 47 17.77 8.64 20.04
CA ALA A 47 18.78 9.22 20.92
C ALA A 47 19.14 10.60 20.36
N PRO A 48 19.23 11.65 21.22
CA PRO A 48 19.64 12.96 20.76
C PRO A 48 20.94 12.80 19.97
N ASP A 49 21.00 13.41 18.79
CA ASP A 49 22.14 13.30 17.88
C ASP A 49 23.43 13.51 18.69
N PRO A 50 24.31 12.49 18.82
CA PRO A 50 25.54 12.63 19.59
C PRO A 50 26.47 13.69 19.01
N PHE A 51 26.17 14.23 17.83
CA PHE A 51 26.91 15.28 17.14
C PHE A 51 26.23 16.65 17.14
N GLY A 52 25.09 16.84 17.83
CA GLY A 52 24.49 18.16 18.06
C GLY A 52 24.25 18.98 16.79
N ARG A 53 23.90 18.34 15.66
CA ARG A 53 23.46 19.10 14.49
C ARG A 53 22.01 19.54 14.73
N GLU A 54 21.83 20.80 15.13
CA GLU A 54 20.57 21.50 14.90
C GLU A 54 20.15 21.24 13.45
N ALA A 55 18.85 20.95 13.25
CA ALA A 55 18.27 20.74 11.94
C ALA A 55 18.69 21.90 11.04
N ALA A 56 19.63 21.62 10.13
CA ALA A 56 20.05 22.60 9.16
C ALA A 56 18.81 22.96 8.36
N ASP A 57 18.37 24.20 8.51
CA ASP A 57 17.56 24.95 7.57
C ASP A 57 18.07 24.62 6.15
N THR A 58 17.42 23.66 5.49
CA THR A 58 17.67 23.40 4.09
C THR A 58 16.96 24.49 3.33
N GLY A 59 17.55 25.69 3.37
CA GLY A 59 17.28 26.79 2.48
C GLY A 59 17.48 26.32 1.04
N LEU A 60 16.46 25.69 0.49
CA LEU A 60 16.26 25.62 -0.94
C LEU A 60 15.86 27.04 -1.34
N GLY A 61 16.87 27.85 -1.65
CA GLY A 61 16.73 29.19 -2.18
C GLY A 61 15.80 29.18 -3.38
N PHE A 62 14.59 29.65 -3.16
CA PHE A 62 13.68 30.08 -4.21
C PHE A 62 13.97 31.57 -4.38
N GLU A 63 14.69 31.95 -5.43
CA GLU A 63 14.72 33.36 -5.84
C GLU A 63 13.37 33.66 -6.50
N PRO A 64 12.54 34.55 -5.92
CA PRO A 64 11.27 34.92 -6.54
C PRO A 64 11.56 35.78 -7.77
N ASP A 65 11.06 35.36 -8.93
CA ASP A 65 10.92 36.24 -10.09
C ASP A 65 9.96 37.38 -9.72
N ASP A 66 10.44 38.60 -9.89
CA ASP A 66 9.71 39.84 -9.69
C ASP A 66 8.47 39.90 -10.60
N GLU A 67 7.27 39.77 -10.03
CA GLU A 67 6.07 40.51 -10.46
C GLU A 67 4.98 40.37 -9.40
N ASP A 68 4.61 41.53 -8.83
CA ASP A 68 3.74 41.73 -7.69
C ASP A 68 2.32 41.14 -7.85
N ASP A 69 1.88 40.40 -6.84
CA ASP A 69 0.50 40.44 -6.34
C ASP A 69 0.56 40.21 -4.82
N GLU A 70 0.42 41.29 -4.04
CA GLU A 70 0.27 41.25 -2.58
C GLU A 70 -0.96 40.39 -2.21
N ILE A 71 -0.72 39.13 -1.84
CA ILE A 71 -1.71 38.33 -1.13
C ILE A 71 -1.54 38.64 0.36
N ASP A 72 -2.48 39.41 0.88
CA ASP A 72 -2.65 39.73 2.30
C ASP A 72 -2.88 38.43 3.09
N VAL A 73 -1.81 37.92 3.74
CA VAL A 73 -1.78 36.67 4.52
C VAL A 73 -2.13 36.86 6.00
N GLU A 74 -2.82 37.94 6.36
CA GLU A 74 -3.44 38.05 7.69
C GLU A 74 -4.68 37.15 7.78
N GLY A 75 -4.48 35.86 8.07
CA GLY A 75 -5.59 34.98 8.43
C GLY A 75 -5.37 33.47 8.36
N LEU A 76 -4.23 32.99 7.86
CA LEU A 76 -3.89 31.57 7.95
C LEU A 76 -3.14 31.33 9.27
N ALA A 77 -3.91 31.14 10.35
CA ALA A 77 -3.41 30.45 11.52
C ALA A 77 -3.06 29.01 11.09
N MET A 78 -1.85 28.84 10.58
CA MET A 78 -1.20 27.55 10.51
C MET A 78 -1.21 26.97 11.91
N CYS A 79 -1.58 25.70 12.04
CA CYS A 79 -1.63 25.02 13.32
C CYS A 79 -0.22 25.03 13.95
N ASP A 80 0.05 26.04 14.79
CA ASP A 80 1.28 26.19 15.58
C ASP A 80 1.30 25.29 16.82
N ASP A 81 0.33 24.39 16.96
CA ASP A 81 0.42 23.31 17.92
C ASP A 81 1.36 22.24 17.34
N GLU A 82 2.66 22.43 17.54
CA GLU A 82 3.64 21.33 17.55
C GLU A 82 3.16 20.30 18.57
N HIS A 83 2.36 19.34 18.11
CA HIS A 83 2.00 18.18 18.90
C HIS A 83 3.26 17.33 19.05
N THR A 84 4.06 17.65 20.05
CA THR A 84 5.15 16.78 20.50
C THR A 84 4.46 15.49 20.96
N PRO A 85 4.71 14.32 20.34
CA PRO A 85 4.08 13.09 20.78
C PRO A 85 4.55 12.83 22.22
N GLN A 86 3.67 13.05 23.20
CA GLN A 86 4.00 12.82 24.61
C GLN A 86 3.81 11.36 25.04
N GLU A 87 3.46 10.47 24.10
CA GLU A 87 3.13 9.10 24.41
C GLU A 87 4.12 8.15 23.74
N GLU A 88 4.51 7.13 24.49
CA GLU A 88 5.32 6.01 24.03
C GLU A 88 4.75 5.48 22.70
N ALA A 89 5.44 5.74 21.60
CA ALA A 89 5.01 5.24 20.31
C ALA A 89 5.30 3.73 20.28
N PHE A 90 4.31 2.90 20.02
CA PHE A 90 4.53 1.46 19.87
C PHE A 90 4.42 1.07 18.39
N VAL A 91 5.32 0.21 17.94
CA VAL A 91 5.23 -0.46 16.63
C VAL A 91 4.87 -1.90 16.88
N LEU A 92 3.75 -2.33 16.31
CA LEU A 92 3.44 -3.75 16.18
C LEU A 92 4.29 -4.33 15.04
N VAL A 93 5.25 -5.17 15.39
CA VAL A 93 6.05 -5.93 14.43
C VAL A 93 5.40 -7.29 14.26
N VAL A 94 4.77 -7.49 13.10
CA VAL A 94 4.31 -8.82 12.69
C VAL A 94 5.50 -9.55 12.08
N ARG A 95 5.99 -10.59 12.75
CA ARG A 95 7.01 -11.49 12.18
C ARG A 95 6.32 -12.74 11.64
N PRO A 96 6.26 -12.92 10.31
CA PRO A 96 5.85 -14.19 9.75
C PRO A 96 6.84 -15.27 10.16
N VAL A 97 6.34 -16.45 10.52
CA VAL A 97 7.14 -17.67 10.40
C VAL A 97 7.07 -18.04 8.91
N PRO A 98 8.20 -18.14 8.19
CA PRO A 98 8.18 -18.50 6.78
C PRO A 98 7.43 -19.83 6.61
N ASP A 99 6.39 -19.86 5.77
CA ASP A 99 5.65 -21.09 5.53
C ASP A 99 6.57 -22.11 4.83
N GLU A 100 7.15 -21.73 3.67
CA GLU A 100 8.20 -22.47 2.96
C GLU A 100 9.01 -21.51 2.07
N LEU A 101 10.34 -21.68 1.99
CA LEU A 101 11.16 -20.90 1.05
C LEU A 101 11.11 -21.52 -0.35
N ARG A 102 10.81 -20.72 -1.38
CA ARG A 102 10.87 -21.15 -2.78
C ARG A 102 12.33 -21.50 -3.15
N ALA A 103 12.50 -22.55 -3.95
CA ALA A 103 13.83 -23.00 -4.38
C ALA A 103 14.60 -21.88 -5.13
N VAL A 104 15.92 -21.81 -4.91
CA VAL A 104 16.84 -20.75 -5.40
C VAL A 104 16.82 -20.55 -6.93
N ASN A 105 16.31 -21.52 -7.70
CA ASN A 105 16.20 -21.45 -9.17
C ASN A 105 14.79 -21.76 -9.70
N ALA A 106 13.76 -21.69 -8.85
CA ALA A 106 12.40 -21.86 -9.32
C ALA A 106 12.05 -20.75 -10.32
N PRO A 107 11.20 -21.02 -11.33
CA PRO A 107 10.67 -19.96 -12.19
C PRO A 107 10.00 -18.88 -11.32
N PRO A 108 9.93 -17.62 -11.77
CA PRO A 108 9.22 -16.60 -11.03
C PRO A 108 7.76 -17.02 -10.83
N PRO A 109 7.16 -16.66 -9.68
CA PRO A 109 5.74 -16.84 -9.41
C PRO A 109 4.88 -16.18 -10.48
N THR A 110 3.75 -16.81 -10.80
CA THR A 110 2.71 -16.15 -11.58
C THR A 110 2.04 -15.04 -10.76
N LEU A 111 1.39 -14.10 -11.44
CA LEU A 111 0.61 -13.06 -10.79
C LEU A 111 -0.53 -13.63 -9.94
N ASP A 112 -1.13 -14.73 -10.40
CA ASP A 112 -2.20 -15.44 -9.71
C ASP A 112 -1.69 -16.13 -8.43
N GLU A 113 -0.58 -16.87 -8.54
CA GLU A 113 0.07 -17.53 -7.39
C GLU A 113 0.41 -16.51 -6.29
N HIS A 114 1.06 -15.40 -6.65
CA HIS A 114 1.43 -14.35 -5.70
C HIS A 114 0.19 -13.72 -5.04
N ALA A 115 -0.80 -13.33 -5.83
CA ALA A 115 -2.01 -12.72 -5.30
C ALA A 115 -2.77 -13.65 -4.34
N VAL A 116 -2.85 -14.95 -4.66
CA VAL A 116 -3.45 -15.96 -3.77
C VAL A 116 -2.65 -16.07 -2.48
N ALA A 117 -1.32 -16.18 -2.55
CA ALA A 117 -0.45 -16.30 -1.38
C ALA A 117 -0.53 -15.07 -0.46
N VAL A 118 -0.47 -13.86 -1.01
CA VAL A 118 -0.63 -12.60 -0.25
C VAL A 118 -2.01 -12.55 0.40
N SER A 119 -3.07 -12.90 -0.31
CA SER A 119 -4.43 -12.88 0.25
C SER A 119 -4.64 -13.86 1.39
N ALA A 120 -4.10 -15.09 1.28
CA ALA A 120 -4.16 -16.07 2.35
C ALA A 120 -3.41 -15.59 3.59
N ARG A 121 -2.26 -14.93 3.41
CA ARG A 121 -1.49 -14.38 4.52
C ARG A 121 -2.14 -13.16 5.15
N THR A 122 -2.71 -12.27 4.35
CA THR A 122 -3.51 -11.15 4.86
C THR A 122 -4.68 -11.67 5.69
N ALA A 123 -5.37 -12.73 5.26
CA ALA A 123 -6.45 -13.33 6.04
C ALA A 123 -5.99 -13.81 7.43
N ARG A 124 -4.83 -14.49 7.51
CA ARG A 124 -4.24 -14.89 8.80
C ARG A 124 -3.89 -13.70 9.69
N TYR A 125 -3.38 -12.62 9.11
CA TYR A 125 -3.04 -11.40 9.86
C TYR A 125 -4.29 -10.69 10.38
N THR A 126 -5.35 -10.60 9.57
CA THR A 126 -6.60 -9.97 10.00
C THR A 126 -7.33 -10.80 11.05
N GLU A 127 -7.26 -12.13 10.96
CA GLU A 127 -7.77 -13.07 11.97
C GLU A 127 -7.00 -12.92 13.29
N ALA A 128 -5.67 -12.96 13.25
CA ALA A 128 -4.83 -12.78 14.45
C ALA A 128 -5.02 -11.40 15.10
N ALA A 129 -5.31 -10.37 14.30
CA ALA A 129 -5.64 -9.03 14.78
C ALA A 129 -7.09 -8.89 15.29
N SER A 130 -7.91 -9.94 15.18
CA SER A 130 -9.34 -9.93 15.55
C SER A 130 -10.10 -8.77 14.89
N LEU A 131 -9.80 -8.49 13.62
CA LEU A 131 -10.50 -7.43 12.89
C LEU A 131 -11.98 -7.81 12.64
N PRO A 132 -12.88 -6.82 12.63
CA PRO A 132 -14.24 -6.99 12.11
C PRO A 132 -14.25 -7.64 10.71
N ASP A 133 -15.21 -8.53 10.47
CA ASP A 133 -15.31 -9.33 9.24
C ASP A 133 -15.33 -8.48 7.96
N ASP A 134 -15.96 -7.30 8.01
CA ASP A 134 -16.05 -6.38 6.88
C ASP A 134 -14.69 -5.75 6.54
N LEU A 135 -13.91 -5.35 7.55
CA LEU A 135 -12.56 -4.83 7.36
C LEU A 135 -11.60 -5.94 6.90
N ALA A 136 -11.70 -7.13 7.49
CA ALA A 136 -10.92 -8.29 7.09
C ALA A 136 -11.19 -8.65 5.63
N ALA A 137 -12.46 -8.72 5.21
CA ALA A 137 -12.85 -9.00 3.84
C ALA A 137 -12.30 -7.95 2.85
N GLN A 138 -12.37 -6.66 3.19
CA GLN A 138 -11.79 -5.60 2.36
C GLN A 138 -10.27 -5.73 2.22
N LEU A 139 -9.54 -6.04 3.29
CA LEU A 139 -8.08 -6.19 3.21
C LEU A 139 -7.66 -7.45 2.44
N VAL A 140 -8.39 -8.56 2.58
CA VAL A 140 -8.15 -9.78 1.80
C VAL A 140 -8.45 -9.55 0.31
N LEU A 141 -9.51 -8.82 -0.02
CA LEU A 141 -9.80 -8.43 -1.40
C LEU A 141 -8.74 -7.46 -1.94
N ALA A 142 -8.23 -6.54 -1.11
CA ALA A 142 -7.13 -5.66 -1.49
C ALA A 142 -5.87 -6.46 -1.82
N ALA A 143 -5.56 -7.47 -1.00
CA ALA A 143 -4.44 -8.38 -1.22
C ALA A 143 -4.54 -9.14 -2.55
N ARG A 144 -5.73 -9.61 -2.93
CA ARG A 144 -5.93 -10.27 -4.23
C ARG A 144 -5.68 -9.33 -5.41
N ALA A 145 -6.02 -8.05 -5.27
CA ALA A 145 -5.96 -7.08 -6.37
C ALA A 145 -4.67 -6.24 -6.42
N HIS A 146 -3.86 -6.20 -5.35
CA HIS A 146 -2.82 -5.18 -5.15
C HIS A 146 -1.84 -5.04 -6.32
N ASP A 147 -1.52 -6.17 -6.97
CA ASP A 147 -0.51 -6.28 -8.01
C ASP A 147 -1.09 -6.42 -9.43
N HIS A 148 -2.40 -6.32 -9.62
CA HIS A 148 -3.03 -6.49 -10.95
C HIS A 148 -2.46 -5.57 -12.03
N GLY A 149 -2.01 -4.37 -11.67
CA GLY A 149 -1.33 -3.45 -12.58
C GLY A 149 -0.02 -4.00 -13.15
N LYS A 150 0.60 -5.00 -12.53
CA LYS A 150 1.78 -5.69 -13.08
C LYS A 150 1.46 -6.45 -14.36
N ALA A 151 0.18 -6.75 -14.65
CA ALA A 151 -0.25 -7.35 -15.90
C ALA A 151 -0.10 -6.42 -17.13
N ASP A 152 0.24 -5.14 -16.92
CA ASP A 152 0.55 -4.24 -18.03
C ASP A 152 1.64 -4.86 -18.94
N PRO A 153 1.42 -4.92 -20.27
CA PRO A 153 2.40 -5.50 -21.20
C PRO A 153 3.80 -4.91 -21.09
N ARG A 154 3.93 -3.64 -20.72
CA ARG A 154 5.22 -2.96 -20.51
C ARG A 154 5.86 -3.36 -19.18
N THR A 155 5.07 -3.61 -18.11
CA THR A 155 5.61 -4.20 -16.87
C THR A 155 6.06 -5.64 -17.12
N GLN A 156 5.26 -6.42 -17.85
CA GLN A 156 5.60 -7.80 -18.21
C GLN A 156 6.84 -7.88 -19.11
N ALA A 157 7.00 -6.94 -20.04
CA ALA A 157 8.24 -6.81 -20.82
C ALA A 157 9.42 -6.43 -19.93
N PHE A 158 9.24 -5.47 -19.01
CA PHE A 158 10.26 -5.10 -18.03
C PHE A 158 10.72 -6.31 -17.20
N PHE A 159 9.79 -7.10 -16.66
CA PHE A 159 10.12 -8.30 -15.88
C PHE A 159 10.87 -9.37 -16.68
N ARG A 160 10.77 -9.35 -18.02
CA ARG A 160 11.44 -10.28 -18.95
C ARG A 160 12.62 -9.64 -19.69
N GLY A 161 13.30 -8.70 -19.02
CA GLY A 161 14.52 -8.09 -19.54
C GLY A 161 14.32 -7.11 -20.70
N GLY A 162 13.09 -6.62 -20.89
CA GLY A 162 12.72 -5.71 -21.98
C GLY A 162 12.07 -6.39 -23.18
N THR A 163 11.82 -7.70 -23.14
CA THR A 163 11.26 -8.43 -24.28
C THR A 163 9.74 -8.33 -24.31
N VAL A 164 9.19 -7.64 -25.31
CA VAL A 164 7.75 -7.46 -25.50
C VAL A 164 7.10 -8.74 -26.04
N GLY A 165 5.93 -9.10 -25.49
CA GLY A 165 5.11 -10.21 -26.00
C GLY A 165 5.63 -11.61 -25.65
N LEU A 166 6.58 -11.72 -24.72
CA LEU A 166 7.10 -13.01 -24.29
C LEU A 166 6.30 -13.56 -23.09
N GLY A 167 5.86 -14.81 -23.20
CA GLY A 167 5.16 -15.55 -22.14
C GLY A 167 3.65 -15.27 -22.07
N ASP A 168 2.86 -16.35 -22.04
CA ASP A 168 1.40 -16.27 -22.03
C ASP A 168 0.82 -16.00 -20.63
N VAL A 169 1.62 -16.25 -19.58
CA VAL A 169 1.20 -16.11 -18.18
C VAL A 169 1.93 -14.92 -17.54
N ALA A 170 1.18 -14.01 -16.93
CA ALA A 170 1.73 -12.87 -16.23
C ALA A 170 2.51 -13.31 -14.99
N ILE A 171 3.72 -12.78 -14.80
CA ILE A 171 4.59 -13.06 -13.65
C ILE A 171 4.57 -11.90 -12.65
N ALA A 172 4.70 -12.19 -11.36
CA ALA A 172 4.61 -11.20 -10.29
C ALA A 172 5.90 -10.41 -10.05
N LYS A 173 7.05 -10.91 -10.54
CA LYS A 173 8.37 -10.26 -10.38
C LYS A 173 9.32 -10.55 -11.53
N SER A 174 10.42 -9.78 -11.60
CA SER A 174 11.42 -9.88 -12.67
C SER A 174 12.30 -11.14 -12.57
N ILE A 175 12.76 -11.62 -13.73
CA ILE A 175 13.66 -12.78 -13.83
C ILE A 175 15.11 -12.47 -13.40
N PHE A 176 15.50 -11.21 -13.43
CA PHE A 176 16.86 -10.74 -13.09
C PHE A 176 16.99 -10.23 -11.64
N GLY A 177 15.92 -10.35 -10.84
CA GLY A 177 15.90 -9.90 -9.45
C GLY A 177 16.11 -8.38 -9.27
N THR A 178 16.44 -7.97 -8.05
CA THR A 178 16.61 -6.55 -7.66
C THR A 178 18.08 -6.11 -7.56
N GLN A 179 19.02 -7.05 -7.63
CA GLN A 179 20.44 -6.79 -7.40
C GLN A 179 21.17 -6.30 -8.67
N ASP A 180 20.70 -6.66 -9.87
CA ASP A 180 21.29 -6.19 -11.13
C ASP A 180 20.65 -4.88 -11.59
N LEU A 181 21.19 -3.76 -11.09
CA LEU A 181 20.74 -2.42 -11.44
C LEU A 181 20.95 -2.09 -12.92
N SER A 182 21.97 -2.68 -13.57
CA SER A 182 22.26 -2.45 -14.98
C SER A 182 21.21 -3.11 -15.86
N ALA A 183 20.93 -4.40 -15.62
CA ALA A 183 19.88 -5.15 -16.30
C ALA A 183 18.50 -4.50 -16.07
N SER A 184 18.20 -4.08 -14.85
CA SER A 184 16.96 -3.38 -14.53
C SER A 184 16.79 -2.08 -15.34
N ARG A 185 17.82 -1.23 -15.42
CA ARG A 185 17.78 0.00 -16.23
C ARG A 185 17.60 -0.29 -17.71
N ALA A 186 18.34 -1.26 -18.25
CA ALA A 186 18.23 -1.67 -19.65
C ALA A 186 16.84 -2.20 -19.98
N ALA A 187 16.30 -3.10 -19.13
CA ALA A 187 14.98 -3.68 -19.27
C ALA A 187 13.88 -2.61 -19.20
N ARG A 188 13.99 -1.64 -18.28
CA ARG A 188 13.00 -0.55 -18.14
C ARG A 188 12.98 0.35 -19.36
N LYS A 189 14.16 0.68 -19.90
CA LYS A 189 14.26 1.46 -21.15
C LYS A 189 13.66 0.69 -22.33
N ALA A 190 13.98 -0.60 -22.46
CA ALA A 190 13.53 -1.45 -23.55
C ALA A 190 12.01 -1.74 -23.50
N SER A 191 11.45 -1.88 -22.31
CA SER A 191 10.01 -2.13 -22.14
C SER A 191 9.12 -0.92 -22.45
N GLY A 192 9.72 0.28 -22.50
CA GLY A 192 8.98 1.53 -22.61
C GLY A 192 8.11 1.84 -21.38
N TRP A 193 8.45 1.29 -20.21
CA TRP A 193 7.72 1.60 -18.98
C TRP A 193 7.91 3.09 -18.60
N PRO A 194 6.83 3.88 -18.44
CA PRO A 194 6.94 5.29 -18.12
C PRO A 194 7.67 5.56 -16.79
N THR A 195 8.28 6.74 -16.69
CA THR A 195 8.76 7.25 -15.41
C THR A 195 7.55 7.59 -14.55
N ASP A 196 7.67 7.33 -13.24
CA ASP A 196 6.61 7.57 -12.24
C ASP A 196 5.29 6.82 -12.43
N LEU A 197 5.11 6.02 -13.49
CA LEU A 197 4.00 5.07 -13.53
C LEU A 197 4.23 3.95 -12.52
N ARG A 198 3.20 3.74 -11.70
CA ARG A 198 3.14 2.84 -10.57
C ARG A 198 2.11 1.77 -10.87
N HIS A 199 2.44 0.49 -10.64
CA HIS A 199 1.48 -0.58 -10.89
C HIS A 199 0.29 -0.52 -9.94
N GLU A 200 0.44 0.03 -8.73
CA GLU A 200 -0.67 0.24 -7.80
C GLU A 200 -1.77 1.15 -8.35
N VAL A 201 -1.44 2.12 -9.20
CA VAL A 201 -2.44 2.99 -9.85
C VAL A 201 -3.29 2.19 -10.82
N GLU A 202 -2.63 1.38 -11.64
CA GLU A 202 -3.32 0.51 -12.61
C GLU A 202 -4.12 -0.60 -11.90
N SER A 203 -3.61 -1.15 -10.79
CA SER A 203 -4.34 -2.10 -9.93
C SER A 203 -5.63 -1.50 -9.38
N VAL A 204 -5.62 -0.23 -8.95
CA VAL A 204 -6.83 0.49 -8.52
C VAL A 204 -7.84 0.57 -9.66
N GLU A 205 -7.41 1.00 -10.85
CA GLU A 205 -8.30 1.15 -12.00
C GLU A 205 -8.95 -0.20 -12.39
N ILE A 206 -8.14 -1.26 -12.42
CA ILE A 206 -8.61 -2.63 -12.68
C ILE A 206 -9.64 -3.07 -11.65
N LEU A 207 -9.39 -2.83 -10.36
CA LEU A 207 -10.34 -3.21 -9.31
C LEU A 207 -11.63 -2.38 -9.37
N GLN A 208 -11.54 -1.08 -9.67
CA GLN A 208 -12.72 -0.26 -9.88
C GLN A 208 -13.57 -0.75 -11.05
N ASP A 209 -12.92 -1.16 -12.15
CA ASP A 209 -13.60 -1.77 -13.29
C ASP A 209 -14.24 -3.11 -12.92
N ALA A 210 -13.52 -3.95 -12.18
CA ALA A 210 -14.01 -5.25 -11.73
C ALA A 210 -15.25 -5.13 -10.83
N LEU A 211 -15.24 -4.17 -9.89
CA LEU A 211 -16.38 -3.85 -9.03
C LEU A 211 -17.57 -3.33 -9.86
N ARG A 212 -17.33 -2.38 -10.77
CA ARG A 212 -18.38 -1.77 -11.62
C ARG A 212 -19.05 -2.78 -12.55
N THR A 213 -18.30 -3.76 -13.03
CA THR A 213 -18.77 -4.80 -13.95
C THR A 213 -19.30 -6.05 -13.25
N GLY A 214 -19.23 -6.10 -11.92
CA GLY A 214 -19.72 -7.23 -11.11
C GLY A 214 -18.90 -8.50 -11.24
N THR A 215 -17.61 -8.40 -11.56
CA THR A 215 -16.71 -9.57 -11.60
C THR A 215 -16.16 -9.93 -10.22
N VAL A 216 -16.17 -8.98 -9.28
CA VAL A 216 -15.98 -9.21 -7.84
C VAL A 216 -17.34 -9.61 -7.27
N THR A 217 -17.44 -10.81 -6.70
CA THR A 217 -18.72 -11.40 -6.23
C THR A 217 -18.94 -11.24 -4.72
N GLU A 218 -17.97 -10.72 -4.00
CA GLU A 218 -17.91 -10.61 -2.54
C GLU A 218 -18.81 -9.50 -1.97
N GLY A 219 -19.81 -9.04 -2.72
CA GLY A 219 -20.82 -8.08 -2.27
C GLY A 219 -20.29 -6.68 -1.92
N THR A 220 -19.06 -6.36 -2.30
CA THR A 220 -18.48 -5.03 -2.08
C THR A 220 -18.93 -4.09 -3.19
N GLU A 221 -19.77 -3.12 -2.84
CA GLU A 221 -20.15 -2.05 -3.75
C GLU A 221 -19.03 -1.01 -3.90
N LEU A 222 -18.92 -0.40 -5.07
CA LEU A 222 -17.87 0.59 -5.34
C LEU A 222 -17.94 1.81 -4.40
N SER A 223 -19.15 2.17 -3.91
CA SER A 223 -19.33 3.26 -2.94
C SER A 223 -18.61 3.00 -1.62
N ASP A 224 -18.55 1.74 -1.21
CA ASP A 224 -18.08 1.33 0.12
C ASP A 224 -16.61 0.86 0.08
N ALA A 225 -16.05 0.71 -1.12
CA ALA A 225 -14.70 0.22 -1.38
C ALA A 225 -13.55 1.22 -1.08
N GLN A 226 -13.77 2.28 -0.28
CA GLN A 226 -12.77 3.34 -0.08
C GLN A 226 -11.49 2.81 0.57
N LEU A 227 -11.61 2.02 1.66
CA LEU A 227 -10.47 1.41 2.34
C LEU A 227 -9.78 0.38 1.44
N LEU A 228 -10.56 -0.53 0.83
CA LEU A 228 -10.09 -1.50 -0.15
C LEU A 228 -9.21 -0.86 -1.24
N LEU A 229 -9.73 0.14 -1.94
CA LEU A 229 -9.03 0.81 -3.03
C LEU A 229 -7.84 1.65 -2.53
N HIS A 230 -7.89 2.14 -1.29
CA HIS A 230 -6.77 2.86 -0.68
C HIS A 230 -5.63 1.92 -0.31
N ALA A 231 -5.93 0.74 0.25
CA ALA A 231 -4.95 -0.28 0.58
C ALA A 231 -4.21 -0.74 -0.70
N VAL A 232 -4.95 -1.02 -1.79
CA VAL A 232 -4.38 -1.33 -3.11
C VAL A 232 -3.50 -0.18 -3.61
N GLY A 233 -4.01 1.05 -3.61
CA GLY A 233 -3.30 2.21 -4.16
C GLY A 233 -2.07 2.66 -3.37
N THR A 234 -1.92 2.21 -2.12
CA THR A 234 -0.87 2.73 -1.22
C THR A 234 0.04 1.66 -0.61
N HIS A 235 -0.05 0.41 -1.05
CA HIS A 235 0.76 -0.70 -0.50
C HIS A 235 2.29 -0.49 -0.66
N HIS A 236 2.73 0.38 -1.58
CA HIS A 236 4.14 0.80 -1.69
C HIS A 236 4.44 2.19 -1.11
N GLY A 237 3.45 2.86 -0.50
CA GLY A 237 3.58 4.17 0.16
C GLY A 237 3.57 5.38 -0.78
N LEU A 238 3.90 5.20 -2.06
CA LEU A 238 4.02 6.31 -3.03
C LEU A 238 2.69 6.83 -3.60
N GLY A 239 1.56 6.24 -3.20
CA GLY A 239 0.23 6.74 -3.53
C GLY A 239 -0.32 7.77 -2.53
N ARG A 240 0.46 8.21 -1.52
CA ARG A 240 -0.01 9.09 -0.45
C ARG A 240 0.59 10.51 -0.56
N PRO A 241 -0.21 11.58 -0.48
CA PRO A 241 -1.68 11.59 -0.58
C PRO A 241 -2.17 11.36 -2.02
N VAL A 242 -1.30 11.60 -3.01
CA VAL A 242 -1.51 11.37 -4.44
C VAL A 242 -0.25 10.74 -5.05
N PRO A 243 -0.37 9.87 -6.08
CA PRO A 243 0.80 9.32 -6.76
C PRO A 243 1.57 10.42 -7.51
N ARG A 244 2.70 10.08 -8.15
CA ARG A 244 3.38 10.98 -9.10
C ARG A 244 2.78 10.84 -10.51
N ARG A 245 2.79 11.93 -11.29
CA ARG A 245 2.19 11.91 -12.63
C ARG A 245 3.12 11.18 -13.60
N PRO A 246 2.66 10.12 -14.28
CA PRO A 246 3.47 9.42 -15.27
C PRO A 246 3.95 10.32 -16.40
N HIS A 247 5.16 10.11 -16.89
CA HIS A 247 5.69 10.83 -18.05
C HIS A 247 6.70 9.98 -18.84
N GLY A 248 6.83 10.30 -20.13
CA GLY A 248 7.66 9.53 -21.07
C GLY A 248 7.18 8.10 -21.29
N GLY A 249 8.06 7.24 -21.78
CA GLY A 249 7.76 5.83 -22.06
C GLY A 249 7.03 5.60 -23.40
N ALA A 250 6.68 4.34 -23.63
CA ALA A 250 5.86 3.93 -24.76
C ALA A 250 4.39 4.35 -24.55
N PRO A 251 3.63 4.61 -25.64
CA PRO A 251 2.22 4.97 -25.55
C PRO A 251 1.43 4.00 -24.67
N ALA A 252 0.50 4.54 -23.88
CA ALA A 252 -0.43 3.77 -23.08
C ALA A 252 -1.23 2.80 -23.95
N ARG A 253 -1.54 1.62 -23.40
CA ARG A 253 -2.35 0.61 -24.05
C ARG A 253 -3.29 0.02 -23.03
N ALA A 254 -4.57 0.00 -23.37
CA ALA A 254 -5.56 -0.66 -22.54
C ALA A 254 -5.25 -2.16 -22.46
N PHE A 255 -5.34 -2.72 -21.27
CA PHE A 255 -5.11 -4.14 -21.02
C PHE A 255 -6.14 -4.68 -20.02
N VAL A 256 -6.21 -6.00 -19.94
CA VAL A 256 -7.08 -6.72 -18.99
C VAL A 256 -6.17 -7.53 -18.08
N ALA A 257 -6.38 -7.43 -16.78
CA ALA A 257 -5.82 -8.35 -15.81
C ALA A 257 -6.89 -9.37 -15.41
N SER A 258 -6.46 -10.61 -15.22
CA SER A 258 -7.28 -11.70 -14.71
C SER A 258 -6.41 -12.55 -13.78
N ALA A 259 -6.55 -12.35 -12.48
CA ALA A 259 -5.78 -13.06 -11.45
C ALA A 259 -6.58 -13.11 -10.14
N ALA A 260 -6.36 -14.15 -9.34
CA ALA A 260 -7.06 -14.40 -8.07
C ALA A 260 -8.59 -14.26 -8.18
N GLY A 261 -9.17 -14.73 -9.30
CA GLY A 261 -10.61 -14.66 -9.58
C GLY A 261 -11.17 -13.26 -9.87
N ILE A 262 -10.33 -12.22 -9.97
CA ILE A 262 -10.73 -10.85 -10.29
C ILE A 262 -10.37 -10.56 -11.74
N ARG A 263 -11.29 -9.94 -12.48
CA ARG A 263 -11.06 -9.56 -13.87
C ARG A 263 -11.50 -8.13 -14.14
N GLY A 264 -10.55 -7.28 -14.50
CA GLY A 264 -10.84 -5.88 -14.80
C GLY A 264 -9.91 -5.31 -15.89
N ARG A 265 -10.28 -4.14 -16.39
CA ARG A 265 -9.55 -3.39 -17.41
C ARG A 265 -8.87 -2.16 -16.81
N SER A 266 -7.72 -1.80 -17.36
CA SER A 266 -7.10 -0.49 -17.19
C SER A 266 -6.78 0.13 -18.56
N GLY A 267 -6.74 1.47 -18.61
CA GLY A 267 -6.28 2.25 -19.76
C GLY A 267 -4.75 2.28 -19.93
N GLY A 268 -3.98 1.96 -18.88
CA GLY A 268 -2.52 1.90 -18.92
C GLY A 268 -1.84 3.26 -18.96
N ASN A 269 -2.49 4.35 -18.55
CA ASN A 269 -1.92 5.69 -18.57
C ASN A 269 -1.73 6.30 -17.16
N GLY A 270 -2.29 5.67 -16.12
CA GLY A 270 -2.34 6.19 -14.75
C GLY A 270 -3.08 7.53 -14.56
N GLU A 271 -3.80 8.03 -15.57
CA GLU A 271 -4.51 9.31 -15.50
C GLU A 271 -5.74 9.25 -14.60
N SER A 272 -6.32 8.06 -14.41
CA SER A 272 -7.46 7.81 -13.53
C SER A 272 -7.20 8.23 -12.07
N ALA A 273 -5.94 8.23 -11.62
CA ALA A 273 -5.57 8.72 -10.29
C ALA A 273 -5.66 10.25 -10.15
N TRP A 274 -5.63 10.99 -11.26
CA TRP A 274 -5.62 12.45 -11.28
C TRP A 274 -6.97 13.05 -11.67
N GLY A 275 -7.85 12.24 -12.29
CA GLY A 275 -9.19 12.64 -12.65
C GLY A 275 -10.03 13.05 -11.44
N GLU A 276 -10.65 14.23 -11.52
CA GLU A 276 -11.69 14.71 -10.60
C GLU A 276 -11.31 14.72 -9.10
N GLY A 277 -10.02 14.67 -8.79
CA GLY A 277 -9.51 14.61 -7.42
C GLY A 277 -9.92 13.34 -6.64
N ALA A 278 -10.37 12.28 -7.33
CA ALA A 278 -10.92 11.09 -6.69
C ALA A 278 -9.93 10.38 -5.76
N TRP A 279 -8.65 10.34 -6.14
CA TRP A 279 -7.60 9.74 -5.34
C TRP A 279 -7.34 10.51 -4.03
N LEU A 280 -7.20 11.83 -4.11
CA LEU A 280 -7.03 12.69 -2.94
C LEU A 280 -8.25 12.61 -2.02
N ARG A 281 -9.47 12.66 -2.57
CA ARG A 281 -10.70 12.51 -1.78
C ARG A 281 -10.76 11.15 -1.08
N ARG A 282 -10.36 10.06 -1.73
CA ARG A 282 -10.24 8.74 -1.08
C ARG A 282 -9.23 8.77 0.07
N PHE A 283 -8.04 9.35 -0.15
CA PHE A 283 -7.04 9.50 0.91
C PHE A 283 -7.61 10.24 2.13
N LEU A 284 -8.26 11.39 1.90
CA LEU A 284 -8.86 12.19 2.97
C LEU A 284 -9.99 11.44 3.69
N ASN A 285 -10.89 10.79 2.94
CA ASN A 285 -12.02 10.05 3.50
C ASN A 285 -11.58 8.86 4.36
N VAL A 286 -10.57 8.11 3.92
CA VAL A 286 -10.01 6.99 4.70
C VAL A 286 -9.38 7.51 6.00
N ASN A 287 -8.59 8.59 5.94
CA ASN A 287 -8.02 9.19 7.15
C ASN A 287 -9.10 9.76 8.07
N ALA A 288 -10.18 10.33 7.55
CA ALA A 288 -11.29 10.82 8.35
C ALA A 288 -12.08 9.68 9.02
N SER A 289 -12.16 8.51 8.39
CA SER A 289 -12.93 7.36 8.91
C SER A 289 -12.15 6.51 9.92
N TYR A 290 -10.84 6.36 9.72
CA TYR A 290 -10.01 5.44 10.53
C TYR A 290 -8.90 6.14 11.33
N GLY A 291 -8.74 7.46 11.17
CA GLY A 291 -7.58 8.19 11.65
C GLY A 291 -6.29 7.84 10.88
N PRO A 292 -5.24 8.66 10.98
CA PRO A 292 -3.96 8.39 10.31
C PRO A 292 -3.31 7.09 10.80
N TRP A 293 -3.40 6.80 12.10
CA TRP A 293 -2.82 5.59 12.69
C TRP A 293 -3.61 4.32 12.36
N GLY A 294 -4.95 4.36 12.42
CA GLY A 294 -5.79 3.23 12.04
C GLY A 294 -5.66 2.89 10.56
N ALA A 295 -5.67 3.90 9.68
CA ALA A 295 -5.43 3.70 8.25
C ALA A 295 -4.03 3.10 7.98
N ALA A 296 -2.99 3.59 8.67
CA ALA A 296 -1.64 3.05 8.56
C ALA A 296 -1.56 1.61 9.04
N TYR A 297 -2.18 1.28 10.17
CA TYR A 297 -2.25 -0.08 10.73
C TYR A 297 -2.92 -1.07 9.77
N LEU A 298 -4.11 -0.74 9.27
CA LEU A 298 -4.86 -1.58 8.33
C LEU A 298 -4.06 -1.83 7.05
N CYS A 299 -3.44 -0.79 6.48
CA CYS A 299 -2.58 -0.94 5.32
C CYS A 299 -1.32 -1.77 5.64
N ALA A 300 -0.75 -1.65 6.83
CA ALA A 300 0.45 -2.38 7.22
C ALA A 300 0.24 -3.89 7.19
N LEU A 301 -0.95 -4.40 7.54
CA LEU A 301 -1.26 -5.84 7.44
C LEU A 301 -1.08 -6.35 6.01
N LEU A 302 -1.59 -5.63 5.00
CA LEU A 302 -1.38 -5.95 3.59
C LEU A 302 0.10 -5.84 3.20
N VAL A 303 0.77 -4.73 3.58
CA VAL A 303 2.18 -4.49 3.22
C VAL A 303 3.10 -5.57 3.80
N LEU A 304 2.85 -5.99 5.03
CA LEU A 304 3.62 -7.05 5.69
C LEU A 304 3.36 -8.40 5.02
N ALA A 305 2.13 -8.68 4.58
CA ALA A 305 1.80 -9.90 3.86
C ALA A 305 2.56 -9.93 2.52
N ASP A 306 2.44 -8.89 1.69
CA ASP A 306 3.14 -8.80 0.40
C ASP A 306 4.66 -8.94 0.54
N ARG A 307 5.26 -8.20 1.47
CA ARG A 307 6.72 -8.26 1.71
C ARG A 307 7.18 -9.64 2.15
N SER A 308 6.43 -10.30 3.03
CA SER A 308 6.79 -11.64 3.51
C SER A 308 6.69 -12.70 2.41
N VAL A 309 5.59 -12.71 1.66
CA VAL A 309 5.36 -13.63 0.53
C VAL A 309 6.42 -13.42 -0.55
N SER A 310 6.70 -12.17 -0.90
CA SER A 310 7.74 -11.81 -1.86
C SER A 310 9.14 -12.27 -1.41
N GLY A 311 9.43 -12.15 -0.10
CA GLY A 311 10.70 -12.56 0.52
C GLY A 311 10.89 -14.08 0.56
N GLU A 312 9.80 -14.83 0.69
CA GLU A 312 9.77 -16.30 0.60
C GLU A 312 9.87 -16.82 -0.83
N GLY A 313 9.71 -15.93 -1.81
CA GLY A 313 9.96 -16.20 -3.21
C GLY A 313 8.71 -16.42 -4.06
N SER A 314 7.52 -16.36 -3.46
CA SER A 314 6.26 -16.26 -4.19
C SER A 314 6.05 -14.86 -4.78
#